data_AF-A0A0K8PQ02-F1
#
_entry.id   AF-A0A0K8PQ02-F1
#
_cell.length_a   1.000
_cell.length_b   1.000
_cell.length_c   1.000
_cell.angle_alpha   90.00
_cell.angle_beta   90.00
_cell.angle_gamma   90.00
#
_symmetry.space_group_name_H-M   'P 1'
#
loop_
_entity.id
_entity.type
_entity.pdbx_description
1 polymer ?
#
loop_
_entity_poly.entity_id
_entity_poly.type
_entity_poly.pdbx_seq_one_letter_code
_entity_poly.pdbx_strand_id
1 'polypeptide(L)'
;MSEAAQGDTTRLRQTGETARAEASATTDQARRAAGEVTGTAVDQAKAVAGEARQQAGAVAQDLRGRAMNEVEEQTRRVAGSLRQWADDLAGLAENAQSDSPARSLAAQAADGGHRAADYLDKQGVDGVLTDVQDFARRRPGMFLGGALLAGLAVGRLVKAAGKSDGSAERGQQPAASAEGQPTALPSGPPPEIQPSVGMPPGGAPARPYPEV
;
A
#
# COMPACT_ATOMS: atom_id res chain seq x y z
N MET A 1 9.08 47.42 -1.92
CA MET A 1 8.35 46.16 -1.69
C MET A 1 9.17 44.92 -2.10
N SER A 2 10.51 44.95 -2.01
CA SER A 2 11.38 43.93 -2.61
C SER A 2 12.08 42.99 -1.60
N GLU A 3 11.90 43.21 -0.30
CA GLU A 3 12.52 42.39 0.76
C GLU A 3 11.71 41.13 1.12
N ALA A 4 10.40 41.11 0.87
CA ALA A 4 9.55 39.96 1.22
C ALA A 4 9.79 38.72 0.33
N ALA A 5 10.27 38.90 -0.91
CA ALA A 5 10.51 37.79 -1.84
C ALA A 5 11.84 37.05 -1.59
N GLN A 6 12.82 37.70 -0.93
CA GLN A 6 14.16 37.12 -0.71
C GLN A 6 14.19 36.17 0.50
N GLY A 7 13.35 36.42 1.50
CA GLY A 7 13.22 35.53 2.67
C GLY A 7 12.67 34.15 2.34
N ASP A 8 11.75 34.05 1.37
CA ASP A 8 11.12 32.78 1.00
C ASP A 8 12.08 31.86 0.25
N THR A 9 12.85 32.40 -0.71
CA THR A 9 13.87 31.64 -1.45
C THR A 9 14.99 31.10 -0.57
N THR A 10 15.32 31.80 0.52
CA THR A 10 16.34 31.38 1.49
C THR A 10 15.85 30.22 2.35
N ARG A 11 14.58 30.27 2.82
CA ARG A 11 13.97 29.16 3.56
C ARG A 11 13.80 27.91 2.70
N LEU A 12 13.34 28.06 1.46
CA LEU A 12 13.22 26.96 0.50
C LEU A 12 14.57 26.28 0.23
N ARG A 13 15.67 27.05 0.14
CA ARG A 13 17.02 26.49 0.03
C ARG A 13 17.44 25.73 1.28
N GLN A 14 17.23 26.33 2.45
CA GLN A 14 17.59 25.71 3.73
C GLN A 14 16.81 24.41 3.96
N THR A 15 15.50 24.40 3.70
CA THR A 15 14.66 23.19 3.80
C THR A 15 15.09 22.13 2.77
N GLY A 16 15.47 22.52 1.56
CA GLY A 16 15.98 21.61 0.54
C GLY A 16 17.34 20.99 0.90
N GLU A 17 18.21 21.75 1.57
CA GLU A 17 19.51 21.28 2.06
C GLU A 17 19.34 20.31 3.25
N THR A 18 18.44 20.61 4.19
CA THR A 18 18.14 19.71 5.31
C THR A 18 17.52 18.40 4.81
N ALA A 19 16.54 18.47 3.90
CA ALA A 19 15.91 17.28 3.30
C ALA A 19 16.92 16.44 2.50
N ARG A 20 17.87 17.07 1.79
CA ARG A 20 18.97 16.37 1.11
C ARG A 20 19.95 15.74 2.08
N ALA A 21 20.27 16.39 3.19
CA ALA A 21 21.18 15.86 4.21
C ALA A 21 20.56 14.64 4.89
N GLU A 22 19.28 14.71 5.27
CA GLU A 22 18.53 13.57 5.82
C GLU A 22 18.39 12.44 4.81
N ALA A 23 18.04 12.75 3.56
CA ALA A 23 17.95 11.74 2.50
C ALA A 23 19.30 11.06 2.23
N SER A 24 20.41 11.81 2.27
CA SER A 24 21.76 11.26 2.11
C SER A 24 22.14 10.36 3.27
N ALA A 25 21.86 10.79 4.52
CA ALA A 25 22.11 9.98 5.71
C ALA A 25 21.30 8.67 5.72
N THR A 26 20.02 8.73 5.35
CA THR A 26 19.18 7.53 5.16
C THR A 26 19.70 6.65 4.03
N THR A 27 20.13 7.25 2.91
CA THR A 27 20.66 6.49 1.77
C THR A 27 21.97 5.79 2.13
N ASP A 28 22.85 6.43 2.87
CA ASP A 28 24.11 5.85 3.35
C ASP A 28 23.86 4.71 4.35
N GLN A 29 22.90 4.89 5.26
CA GLN A 29 22.51 3.84 6.20
C GLN A 29 21.88 2.64 5.48
N ALA A 30 21.00 2.90 4.50
CA ALA A 30 20.42 1.86 3.65
C ALA A 30 21.47 1.15 2.79
N ARG A 31 22.48 1.87 2.27
CA ARG A 31 23.59 1.27 1.50
C ARG A 31 24.48 0.38 2.37
N ARG A 32 24.75 0.77 3.62
CA ARG A 32 25.53 -0.05 4.57
C ARG A 32 24.77 -1.31 4.96
N ALA A 33 23.49 -1.17 5.31
CA ALA A 33 22.62 -2.31 5.60
C ALA A 33 22.45 -3.22 4.37
N ALA A 34 22.29 -2.67 3.16
CA ALA A 34 22.21 -3.45 1.94
C ALA A 34 23.54 -4.16 1.62
N GLY A 35 24.68 -3.54 1.93
CA GLY A 35 26.02 -4.10 1.76
C GLY A 35 26.26 -5.36 2.59
N GLU A 36 25.78 -5.41 3.84
CA GLU A 36 25.93 -6.59 4.72
C GLU A 36 25.05 -7.79 4.32
N VAL A 37 23.98 -7.54 3.57
CA VAL A 37 22.98 -8.57 3.19
C VAL A 37 23.39 -9.31 1.89
N THR A 38 24.48 -8.88 1.22
CA THR A 38 24.83 -9.29 -0.16
C THR A 38 25.28 -10.74 -0.35
N GLY A 39 25.69 -11.45 0.71
CA GLY A 39 26.13 -12.84 0.61
C GLY A 39 25.03 -13.85 0.95
N THR A 40 24.80 -14.05 2.24
CA THR A 40 24.02 -15.18 2.77
C THR A 40 22.51 -15.04 2.55
N ALA A 41 21.97 -13.82 2.66
CA ALA A 41 20.55 -13.58 2.48
C ALA A 41 20.15 -13.61 1.00
N VAL A 42 21.05 -13.21 0.09
CA VAL A 42 20.82 -13.33 -1.36
C VAL A 42 20.70 -14.79 -1.77
N ASP A 43 21.55 -15.67 -1.25
CA ASP A 43 21.48 -17.10 -1.59
C ASP A 43 20.26 -17.79 -0.99
N GLN A 44 19.84 -17.44 0.24
CA GLN A 44 18.56 -17.90 0.78
C GLN A 44 17.37 -17.35 0.00
N ALA A 45 17.42 -16.08 -0.41
CA ALA A 45 16.38 -15.46 -1.23
C ALA A 45 16.28 -16.13 -2.61
N LYS A 46 17.38 -16.59 -3.21
CA LYS A 46 17.35 -17.36 -4.47
C LYS A 46 16.65 -18.71 -4.29
N ALA A 47 16.88 -19.41 -3.18
CA ALA A 47 16.22 -20.67 -2.88
C ALA A 47 14.70 -20.47 -2.71
N VAL A 48 14.30 -19.49 -1.90
CA VAL A 48 12.89 -19.13 -1.70
C VAL A 48 12.25 -18.62 -2.99
N ALA A 49 12.97 -17.82 -3.78
CA ALA A 49 12.48 -17.34 -5.08
C ALA A 49 12.29 -18.48 -6.09
N GLY A 50 13.14 -19.51 -6.06
CA GLY A 50 13.00 -20.69 -6.91
C GLY A 50 11.71 -21.47 -6.60
N GLU A 51 11.43 -21.68 -5.32
CA GLU A 51 10.21 -22.38 -4.88
C GLU A 51 8.96 -21.51 -5.06
N ALA A 52 9.03 -20.23 -4.71
CA ALA A 52 7.96 -19.27 -4.93
C ALA A 52 7.63 -19.13 -6.42
N ARG A 53 8.61 -19.20 -7.32
CA ARG A 53 8.38 -19.14 -8.78
C ARG A 53 7.62 -20.36 -9.28
N GLN A 54 7.87 -21.55 -8.74
CA GLN A 54 7.14 -22.76 -9.11
C GLN A 54 5.67 -22.68 -8.65
N GLN A 55 5.46 -22.27 -7.39
CA GLN A 55 4.11 -22.11 -6.83
C GLN A 55 3.34 -20.98 -7.52
N ALA A 56 3.98 -19.83 -7.73
CA ALA A 56 3.38 -18.70 -8.45
C ALA A 56 3.11 -19.04 -9.93
N GLY A 57 3.96 -19.85 -10.57
CA GLY A 57 3.75 -20.31 -11.93
C GLY A 57 2.48 -21.16 -12.06
N ALA A 58 2.25 -22.09 -11.12
CA ALA A 58 1.03 -22.90 -11.08
C ALA A 58 -0.23 -22.04 -10.88
N VAL A 59 -0.19 -21.10 -9.92
CA VAL A 59 -1.29 -20.17 -9.67
C VAL A 59 -1.55 -19.26 -10.87
N ALA A 60 -0.49 -18.74 -11.51
CA ALA A 60 -0.62 -17.90 -12.70
C ALA A 60 -1.20 -18.67 -13.89
N GLN A 61 -0.84 -19.94 -14.06
CA GLN A 61 -1.37 -20.78 -15.13
C GLN A 61 -2.84 -21.14 -14.90
N ASP A 62 -3.23 -21.43 -13.66
CA ASP A 62 -4.63 -21.65 -13.26
C ASP A 62 -5.47 -20.36 -13.45
N LEU A 63 -4.97 -19.21 -12.98
CA LEU A 63 -5.59 -17.90 -13.20
C LEU A 63 -5.74 -17.59 -14.69
N ARG A 64 -4.71 -17.86 -15.51
CA ARG A 64 -4.78 -17.65 -16.96
C ARG A 64 -5.83 -18.55 -17.59
N GLY A 65 -5.89 -19.83 -17.21
CA GLY A 65 -6.89 -20.76 -17.70
C GLY A 65 -8.32 -20.30 -17.36
N ARG A 66 -8.54 -19.86 -16.12
CA ARG A 66 -9.84 -19.34 -15.67
C ARG A 66 -10.20 -18.02 -16.34
N ALA A 67 -9.29 -17.06 -16.38
CA ALA A 67 -9.50 -15.77 -17.03
C ALA A 67 -9.87 -15.98 -18.50
N MET A 68 -9.13 -16.79 -19.25
CA MET A 68 -9.43 -17.05 -20.67
C MET A 68 -10.80 -17.72 -20.87
N ASN A 69 -11.26 -18.54 -19.91
CA ASN A 69 -12.57 -19.18 -19.94
C ASN A 69 -13.72 -18.28 -19.46
N GLU A 70 -13.46 -17.30 -18.60
CA GLU A 70 -14.46 -16.36 -18.05
C GLU A 70 -14.57 -15.03 -18.83
N VAL A 71 -13.57 -14.71 -19.65
CA VAL A 71 -13.45 -13.42 -20.35
C VAL A 71 -14.63 -13.15 -21.30
N GLU A 72 -15.24 -14.14 -21.97
CA GLU A 72 -16.26 -13.83 -22.97
C GLU A 72 -17.62 -13.40 -22.37
N GLU A 73 -18.04 -14.01 -21.26
CA GLU A 73 -19.30 -13.67 -20.58
C GLU A 73 -19.16 -12.46 -19.63
N GLN A 74 -18.00 -12.33 -18.96
CA GLN A 74 -17.77 -11.21 -18.04
C GLN A 74 -17.44 -9.90 -18.78
N THR A 75 -16.80 -9.96 -19.96
CA THR A 75 -16.48 -8.75 -20.75
C THR A 75 -17.73 -7.96 -21.12
N ARG A 76 -18.86 -8.62 -21.42
CA ARG A 76 -20.11 -7.90 -21.74
C ARG A 76 -20.69 -7.16 -20.53
N ARG A 77 -20.59 -7.73 -19.32
CA ARG A 77 -21.03 -7.05 -18.09
C ARG A 77 -20.09 -5.90 -17.72
N VAL A 78 -18.78 -6.12 -17.82
CA VAL A 78 -17.76 -5.10 -17.55
C VAL A 78 -17.87 -3.93 -18.53
N ALA A 79 -18.13 -4.18 -19.82
CA ALA A 79 -18.34 -3.13 -20.80
C ALA A 79 -19.56 -2.25 -20.46
N GLY A 80 -20.63 -2.84 -19.93
CA GLY A 80 -21.79 -2.09 -19.42
C GLY A 80 -21.46 -1.24 -18.20
N SER A 81 -20.71 -1.78 -17.23
CA SER A 81 -20.26 -1.05 -16.05
C SER A 81 -19.31 0.11 -16.40
N LEU A 82 -18.41 -0.12 -17.35
CA LEU A 82 -17.43 0.88 -17.80
C LEU A 82 -18.10 2.02 -18.56
N ARG A 83 -19.16 1.73 -19.33
CA ARG A 83 -19.99 2.74 -20.01
C ARG A 83 -20.68 3.66 -19.00
N GLN A 84 -21.30 3.07 -17.97
CA GLN A 84 -21.95 3.81 -16.88
C GLN A 84 -20.97 4.74 -16.16
N TRP A 85 -19.77 4.24 -15.84
CA TRP A 85 -18.73 5.05 -15.18
C TRP A 85 -18.17 6.14 -16.08
N ALA A 86 -18.02 5.87 -17.39
CA ALA A 86 -17.60 6.88 -18.35
C ALA A 86 -18.61 8.01 -18.46
N ASP A 87 -19.91 7.70 -18.44
CA ASP A 87 -20.98 8.71 -18.48
C ASP A 87 -21.04 9.52 -17.17
N ASP A 88 -20.82 8.89 -16.00
CA ASP A 88 -20.72 9.60 -14.71
C ASP A 88 -19.47 10.49 -14.60
N LEU A 89 -18.33 10.03 -15.12
CA LEU A 89 -17.08 10.79 -15.18
C LEU A 89 -17.15 11.96 -16.17
N ALA A 90 -17.84 11.78 -17.30
CA ALA A 90 -18.10 12.87 -18.24
C ALA A 90 -18.96 13.95 -17.57
N GLY A 91 -20.01 13.57 -16.84
CA GLY A 91 -20.83 14.50 -16.05
C GLY A 91 -20.05 15.24 -14.97
N LEU A 92 -19.05 14.62 -14.34
CA LEU A 92 -18.15 15.28 -13.39
C LEU A 92 -17.14 16.22 -14.07
N ALA A 93 -16.58 15.81 -15.22
CA ALA A 93 -15.59 16.58 -15.96
C ALA A 93 -16.20 17.86 -16.56
N GLU A 94 -17.45 17.80 -17.02
CA GLU A 94 -18.21 18.97 -17.49
C GLU A 94 -18.40 20.04 -16.39
N ASN A 95 -18.31 19.64 -15.11
CA ASN A 95 -18.54 20.49 -13.94
C ASN A 95 -17.26 20.84 -13.15
N ALA A 96 -16.07 20.45 -13.62
CA ALA A 96 -14.82 20.65 -12.89
C ALA A 96 -14.13 22.00 -13.23
N GLN A 97 -14.00 22.88 -12.23
CA GLN A 97 -13.41 24.22 -12.36
C GLN A 97 -11.90 24.17 -12.73
N SER A 98 -11.50 25.04 -13.67
CA SER A 98 -10.30 24.93 -14.53
C SER A 98 -8.93 25.38 -13.97
N ASP A 99 -8.78 25.73 -12.69
CA ASP A 99 -7.60 26.50 -12.22
C ASP A 99 -6.84 25.82 -11.05
N SER A 100 -6.00 24.82 -11.35
CA SER A 100 -5.17 24.15 -10.34
C SER A 100 -3.83 23.66 -10.91
N PRO A 101 -2.73 23.61 -10.11
CA PRO A 101 -1.45 22.96 -10.45
C PRO A 101 -1.59 21.53 -10.97
N ALA A 102 -2.71 20.87 -10.62
CA ALA A 102 -3.13 19.59 -11.19
C ALA A 102 -3.23 19.62 -12.73
N ARG A 103 -3.46 20.77 -13.37
CA ARG A 103 -3.51 20.92 -14.83
C ARG A 103 -2.16 20.62 -15.49
N SER A 104 -1.05 21.03 -14.87
CA SER A 104 0.29 20.78 -15.41
C SER A 104 0.68 19.29 -15.32
N LEU A 105 0.26 18.64 -14.23
CA LEU A 105 0.41 17.20 -14.03
C LEU A 105 -0.53 16.41 -14.95
N ALA A 106 -1.76 16.88 -15.13
CA ALA A 106 -2.71 16.31 -16.08
C ALA A 106 -2.21 16.46 -17.52
N ALA A 107 -1.59 17.58 -17.87
CA ALA A 107 -0.96 17.78 -19.18
C ALA A 107 0.23 16.83 -19.40
N GLN A 108 1.10 16.66 -18.40
CA GLN A 108 2.19 15.67 -18.48
C GLN A 108 1.68 14.22 -18.55
N ALA A 109 0.63 13.91 -17.81
CA ALA A 109 -0.02 12.60 -17.88
C ALA A 109 -0.68 12.38 -19.25
N ALA A 110 -1.32 13.40 -19.83
CA ALA A 110 -1.93 13.33 -21.15
C ALA A 110 -0.89 13.11 -22.25
N ASP A 111 0.26 13.79 -22.18
CA ASP A 111 1.36 13.63 -23.12
C ASP A 111 2.01 12.23 -23.01
N GLY A 112 2.18 11.73 -21.78
CA GLY A 112 2.60 10.35 -21.53
C GLY A 112 1.60 9.32 -22.04
N GLY A 113 0.30 9.61 -21.88
CA GLY A 113 -0.79 8.77 -22.39
C GLY A 113 -0.82 8.72 -23.92
N HIS A 114 -0.60 9.85 -24.59
CA HIS A 114 -0.48 9.89 -26.05
C HIS A 114 0.68 9.04 -26.54
N ARG A 115 1.85 9.15 -25.89
CA ARG A 115 3.02 8.32 -26.23
C ARG A 115 2.78 6.84 -25.98
N ALA A 116 2.07 6.50 -24.91
CA ALA A 116 1.68 5.11 -24.64
C ALA A 116 0.68 4.58 -25.68
N ALA A 117 -0.29 5.39 -26.10
CA ALA A 117 -1.24 5.03 -27.15
C ALA A 117 -0.55 4.84 -28.50
N ASP A 118 0.33 5.76 -28.88
CA ASP A 118 1.16 5.66 -30.09
C ASP A 118 2.07 4.43 -30.08
N TYR A 119 2.61 4.09 -28.92
CA TYR A 119 3.43 2.90 -28.74
C TYR A 119 2.59 1.62 -28.88
N LEU A 120 1.40 1.60 -28.27
CA LEU A 120 0.47 0.48 -28.38
C LEU A 120 -0.05 0.28 -29.81
N ASP A 121 -0.29 1.37 -30.54
CA ASP A 121 -0.70 1.33 -31.95
C ASP A 121 0.41 0.77 -32.86
N LYS A 122 1.66 1.16 -32.61
CA LYS A 122 2.83 0.76 -33.42
C LYS A 122 3.35 -0.65 -33.09
N GLN A 123 3.46 -0.99 -31.81
CA GLN A 123 4.02 -2.27 -31.35
C GLN A 123 2.96 -3.34 -31.08
N GLY A 124 1.70 -2.95 -30.94
CA GLY A 124 0.65 -3.85 -30.48
C GLY A 124 0.83 -4.31 -29.04
N VAL A 125 -0.14 -5.09 -28.55
CA VAL A 125 -0.14 -5.62 -27.19
C VAL A 125 1.03 -6.58 -26.97
N ASP A 126 1.30 -7.50 -27.90
CA ASP A 126 2.40 -8.46 -27.82
C ASP A 126 3.78 -7.78 -27.77
N GLY A 127 3.97 -6.68 -28.51
CA GLY A 127 5.21 -5.92 -28.48
C GLY A 127 5.45 -5.24 -27.13
N VAL A 128 4.40 -4.64 -26.55
CA VAL A 128 4.48 -4.03 -25.21
C VAL A 128 4.78 -5.08 -24.14
N LEU A 129 4.13 -6.24 -24.19
CA LEU A 129 4.39 -7.34 -23.24
C LEU A 129 5.83 -7.84 -23.34
N THR A 130 6.34 -7.96 -24.56
CA THR A 130 7.72 -8.38 -24.82
C THR A 130 8.69 -7.38 -24.22
N ASP A 131 8.46 -6.07 -24.41
CA ASP A 131 9.31 -5.02 -23.86
C ASP A 131 9.28 -4.93 -22.33
N VAL A 132 8.10 -5.10 -21.72
CA VAL A 132 7.97 -5.17 -20.27
C VAL A 132 8.72 -6.39 -19.73
N GLN A 133 8.63 -7.54 -20.40
CA GLN A 133 9.37 -8.74 -20.05
C GLN A 133 10.89 -8.52 -20.17
N ASP A 134 11.34 -7.85 -21.24
CA ASP A 134 12.75 -7.55 -21.47
C ASP A 134 13.29 -6.55 -20.43
N PHE A 135 12.49 -5.53 -20.08
CA PHE A 135 12.81 -4.60 -19.00
C PHE A 135 12.93 -5.31 -17.65
N ALA A 136 11.98 -6.20 -17.33
CA ALA A 136 12.00 -6.97 -16.09
C ALA A 136 13.24 -7.85 -15.98
N ARG A 137 13.68 -8.47 -17.08
CA ARG A 137 14.91 -9.28 -17.14
C ARG A 137 16.17 -8.43 -17.00
N ARG A 138 16.21 -7.25 -17.62
CA ARG A 138 17.39 -6.35 -17.61
C ARG A 138 17.55 -5.59 -16.30
N ARG A 139 16.44 -5.25 -15.63
CA ARG A 139 16.44 -4.43 -14.41
C ARG A 139 15.48 -5.00 -13.35
N PRO A 140 15.77 -6.18 -12.78
CA PRO A 140 14.88 -6.85 -11.83
C PRO A 140 14.55 -5.98 -10.62
N GLY A 141 15.51 -5.26 -10.05
CA GLY A 141 15.28 -4.41 -8.86
C GLY A 141 14.27 -3.28 -9.09
N MET A 142 14.36 -2.57 -10.22
CA MET A 142 13.41 -1.50 -10.54
C MET A 142 12.03 -2.05 -10.89
N PHE A 143 11.98 -3.18 -11.59
CA PHE A 143 10.71 -3.83 -11.91
C PHE A 143 9.99 -4.29 -10.63
N LEU A 144 10.67 -4.98 -9.71
CA LEU A 144 10.06 -5.40 -8.45
C LEU A 144 9.62 -4.20 -7.59
N GLY A 145 10.46 -3.16 -7.48
CA GLY A 145 10.11 -1.95 -6.74
C GLY A 145 8.90 -1.23 -7.34
N GLY A 146 8.87 -1.08 -8.67
CA GLY A 146 7.75 -0.46 -9.39
C GLY A 146 6.46 -1.29 -9.30
N ALA A 147 6.56 -2.61 -9.47
CA ALA A 147 5.42 -3.52 -9.36
C ALA A 147 4.81 -3.52 -7.96
N LEU A 148 5.64 -3.42 -6.90
CA LEU A 148 5.15 -3.32 -5.52
C LEU A 148 4.35 -2.02 -5.31
N LEU A 149 4.89 -0.89 -5.75
CA LEU A 149 4.22 0.41 -5.64
C LEU A 149 2.92 0.44 -6.46
N ALA A 150 2.96 -0.05 -7.70
CA ALA A 150 1.79 -0.14 -8.57
C ALA A 150 0.73 -1.09 -7.99
N GLY A 151 1.15 -2.24 -7.48
CA GLY A 151 0.27 -3.22 -6.83
C GLY A 151 -0.40 -2.65 -5.58
N LEU A 152 0.32 -1.88 -4.76
CA LEU A 152 -0.26 -1.22 -3.60
C LEU A 152 -1.28 -0.15 -4.01
N ALA A 153 -0.99 0.64 -5.05
CA ALA A 153 -1.91 1.65 -5.57
C ALA A 153 -3.20 1.00 -6.10
N VAL A 154 -3.09 -0.03 -6.94
CA VAL A 154 -4.24 -0.77 -7.48
C VAL A 154 -5.01 -1.45 -6.34
N GLY A 155 -4.32 -2.12 -5.42
CA GLY A 155 -4.95 -2.79 -4.28
C GLY A 155 -5.69 -1.81 -3.35
N ARG A 156 -5.15 -0.59 -3.16
CA ARG A 156 -5.83 0.49 -2.44
C ARG A 156 -7.08 0.96 -3.16
N LEU A 157 -7.04 1.05 -4.49
CA LEU A 157 -8.20 1.44 -5.30
C LEU A 157 -9.30 0.39 -5.27
N VAL A 158 -8.97 -0.89 -5.44
CA VAL A 158 -9.93 -2.01 -5.32
C VAL A 158 -10.54 -2.05 -3.92
N LYS A 159 -9.72 -1.84 -2.87
CA LYS A 159 -10.20 -1.76 -1.48
C LYS A 159 -11.12 -0.58 -1.22
N ALA A 160 -10.91 0.54 -1.90
CA ALA A 160 -11.73 1.74 -1.79
C ALA A 160 -13.03 1.61 -2.59
N ALA A 161 -12.97 1.08 -3.81
CA ALA A 161 -14.14 0.81 -4.65
C ALA A 161 -15.10 -0.18 -3.98
N GLY A 162 -14.58 -1.27 -3.40
CA GLY A 162 -15.40 -2.24 -2.64
C GLY A 162 -15.95 -1.73 -1.30
N LYS A 163 -15.68 -0.47 -0.92
CA LYS A 163 -16.31 0.20 0.24
C LYS A 163 -17.37 1.22 -0.17
N SER A 164 -17.56 1.47 -1.46
CA SER A 164 -18.50 2.47 -1.98
C SER A 164 -19.89 1.88 -2.29
N ASP A 165 -20.05 0.55 -2.35
CA ASP A 165 -21.35 -0.14 -2.48
C ASP A 165 -22.04 -0.38 -1.12
N GLY A 166 -22.25 0.69 -0.35
CA GLY A 166 -22.82 0.57 0.99
C GLY A 166 -23.53 1.82 1.49
N SER A 167 -24.29 2.52 0.64
CA SER A 167 -25.19 3.60 1.08
C SER A 167 -26.35 3.86 0.11
N ALA A 168 -27.37 3.01 0.15
CA ALA A 168 -28.80 3.26 -0.12
C ALA A 168 -29.50 1.89 0.04
N GLU A 169 -30.41 1.60 0.98
CA GLU A 169 -31.47 2.39 1.58
C GLU A 169 -31.86 1.85 2.99
N ARG A 170 -32.23 2.79 3.87
CA ARG A 170 -33.44 2.79 4.71
C ARG A 170 -33.76 1.57 5.59
N GLY A 171 -33.41 1.69 6.87
CA GLY A 171 -34.33 1.49 7.99
C GLY A 171 -35.06 0.15 8.12
N GLN A 172 -34.42 -0.82 8.76
CA GLN A 172 -35.12 -1.72 9.66
C GLN A 172 -34.23 -1.95 10.88
N GLN A 173 -34.60 -1.33 12.00
CA GLN A 173 -34.27 -1.86 13.31
C GLN A 173 -34.84 -3.29 13.39
N PRO A 174 -34.04 -4.32 13.70
CA PRO A 174 -34.55 -5.40 14.49
C PRO A 174 -34.65 -4.85 15.92
N ALA A 175 -35.86 -4.43 16.31
CA ALA A 175 -36.21 -4.40 17.72
C ALA A 175 -36.20 -5.85 18.23
N ALA A 176 -35.01 -6.35 18.57
CA ALA A 176 -34.86 -7.46 19.48
C ALA A 176 -34.53 -6.85 20.83
N SER A 177 -35.58 -6.67 21.62
CA SER A 177 -35.51 -6.46 23.07
C SER A 177 -34.55 -7.49 23.67
N ALA A 178 -33.37 -7.03 24.07
CA ALA A 178 -32.52 -7.71 25.03
C ALA A 178 -32.12 -6.66 26.07
N GLU A 179 -32.80 -6.77 27.20
CA GLU A 179 -32.56 -6.03 28.43
C GLU A 179 -31.06 -5.99 28.77
N GLY A 180 -30.54 -4.79 28.99
CA GLY A 180 -29.14 -4.54 29.36
C GLY A 180 -28.94 -3.08 29.69
N GLN A 181 -29.49 -2.65 30.83
CA GLN A 181 -29.33 -1.30 31.38
C GLN A 181 -27.84 -0.91 31.45
N PRO A 182 -27.45 0.32 31.07
CA PRO A 182 -26.21 0.90 31.52
C PRO A 182 -26.41 1.44 32.94
N THR A 183 -26.19 0.61 33.95
CA THR A 183 -26.14 1.08 35.34
C THR A 183 -24.85 1.87 35.53
N ALA A 184 -24.98 3.15 35.84
CA ALA A 184 -23.89 4.02 36.28
C ALA A 184 -23.14 3.37 37.46
N LEU A 185 -21.81 3.26 37.37
CA LEU A 185 -20.97 2.84 38.48
C LEU A 185 -20.94 3.96 39.55
N PRO A 186 -21.16 3.64 40.84
CA PRO A 186 -20.97 4.61 41.92
C PRO A 186 -19.48 4.92 42.12
N SER A 187 -19.15 6.20 42.27
CA SER A 187 -17.81 6.71 42.61
C SER A 187 -17.31 6.11 43.93
N GLY A 188 -16.25 5.29 43.87
CA GLY A 188 -15.49 4.83 45.03
C GLY A 188 -14.24 5.70 45.27
N PRO A 189 -13.71 5.78 46.52
CA PRO A 189 -12.53 6.57 46.82
C PRO A 189 -11.25 5.98 46.17
N PRO A 190 -10.23 6.82 45.89
CA PRO A 190 -9.03 6.39 45.15
C PRO A 190 -8.17 5.39 45.94
N PRO A 191 -7.36 4.56 45.25
CA PRO A 191 -6.46 3.60 45.90
C PRO A 191 -5.30 4.31 46.60
N GLU A 192 -5.11 4.00 47.88
CA GLU A 192 -3.99 4.45 48.70
C GLU A 192 -2.72 3.65 48.35
N ILE A 193 -1.64 4.34 47.95
CA ILE A 193 -0.35 3.72 47.66
C ILE A 193 0.35 3.45 49.00
N GLN A 194 0.41 2.18 49.41
CA GLN A 194 1.17 1.79 50.60
C GLN A 194 2.69 1.73 50.30
N PRO A 195 3.55 2.38 51.11
CA PRO A 195 4.99 2.31 50.94
C PRO A 195 5.51 0.92 51.38
N SER A 196 6.29 0.27 50.51
CA SER A 196 6.92 -1.02 50.78
C SER A 196 8.11 -0.81 51.73
N VAL A 197 7.93 -1.13 53.01
CA VAL A 197 8.99 -1.12 54.02
C VAL A 197 9.51 -2.55 54.24
N GLY A 198 10.77 -2.75 53.89
CA GLY A 198 11.77 -3.51 54.67
C GLY A 198 11.57 -5.01 54.90
N MET A 199 12.40 -5.81 54.22
CA MET A 199 12.71 -7.22 54.53
C MET A 199 13.27 -7.40 55.96
N PRO A 200 13.05 -8.56 56.59
CA PRO A 200 14.17 -9.27 57.20
C PRO A 200 14.33 -10.73 56.71
N PRO A 201 15.55 -11.31 56.77
CA PRO A 201 15.85 -12.61 56.20
C PRO A 201 15.55 -13.76 57.18
N GLY A 202 15.12 -14.92 56.69
CA GLY A 202 15.13 -16.12 57.52
C GLY A 202 14.35 -17.32 56.98
N GLY A 203 15.05 -18.44 56.80
CA GLY A 203 14.48 -19.78 56.93
C GLY A 203 14.33 -20.55 55.62
N ALA A 204 15.34 -21.34 55.27
CA ALA A 204 15.20 -22.45 54.34
C ALA A 204 14.43 -23.62 55.00
N PRO A 205 13.50 -24.28 54.28
CA PRO A 205 13.20 -25.68 54.56
C PRO A 205 13.68 -26.57 53.40
N ALA A 206 14.62 -27.46 53.73
CA ALA A 206 15.04 -28.58 52.91
C ALA A 206 13.94 -29.64 52.79
N ARG A 207 13.72 -30.21 51.59
CA ARG A 207 13.13 -31.55 51.31
C ARG A 207 13.35 -31.92 49.81
N PRO A 208 13.17 -33.19 49.38
CA PRO A 208 13.89 -34.41 49.76
C PRO A 208 14.46 -35.16 48.53
N TYR A 209 15.33 -36.14 48.75
CA TYR A 209 15.89 -37.03 47.71
C TYR A 209 14.85 -38.01 47.13
N PRO A 210 14.98 -38.43 45.86
CA PRO A 210 14.38 -39.67 45.37
C PRO A 210 15.40 -40.84 45.36
N GLU A 211 15.00 -41.98 45.95
CA GLU A 211 15.55 -43.32 45.66
C GLU A 211 14.95 -43.84 44.34
N VAL A 212 15.77 -44.40 43.44
CA VAL A 212 16.00 -45.85 43.20
C VAL A 212 17.10 -46.05 42.15
#